data_AF-A0A2V2DHE8-F1
#
_entry.id   AF-A0A2V2DHE8-F1
#
_cell.length_a   1.000
_cell.length_b   1.000
_cell.length_c   1.000
_cell.angle_alpha   90.00
_cell.angle_beta   90.00
_cell.angle_gamma   90.00
#
_symmetry.space_group_name_H-M   'P 1'
#
loop_
_entity.id
_entity.type
_entity.pdbx_description
1 polymer ?
#
loop_
_entity_poly.entity_id
_entity_poly.type
_entity_poly.pdbx_seq_one_letter_code
_entity_poly.pdbx_strand_id
1 'polypeptide(L)'
;MEEINYFMVEEKTESAPAGRGKQPREIGFSWRQRAVTLHLLPAAWFESAAAREEGGKDGAPSIRDRRKKQAGKKALAGKIARYVDSRRKDPDTVWISSALESYLPAYRPPFPSPSLAACVWKEQPFREILILWAEESFWSEKERWHEAFLEDCFADLNGLFLVGKRQEGEEEFWEELYEESGLSACFTQTLPHTDGRKTAVLDLCVQRRPPLRELAPASLYLDLTSDSEKQRLLREMRPDISYQSVRNYLDTAFKARYNAI
;
A
#
# COMPACT_ATOMS: atom_id res chain seq x y z
N MET A 1 -2.59 20.50 2.90
CA MET A 1 -2.11 19.40 3.78
C MET A 1 -2.72 18.13 3.22
N GLU A 2 -1.91 17.15 2.84
CA GLU A 2 -2.40 15.89 2.29
C GLU A 2 -3.24 15.13 3.34
N GLU A 3 -4.36 14.55 2.92
CA GLU A 3 -5.26 13.79 3.77
C GLU A 3 -5.09 12.27 3.56
N ILE A 4 -5.10 11.51 4.66
CA ILE A 4 -5.14 10.04 4.64
C ILE A 4 -6.34 9.58 5.46
N ASN A 5 -7.16 8.71 4.88
CA ASN A 5 -8.35 8.14 5.50
C ASN A 5 -8.19 6.65 5.60
N TYR A 6 -7.79 6.21 6.79
CA TYR A 6 -7.36 4.84 6.98
C TYR A 6 -8.40 4.06 7.79
N PHE A 7 -8.93 2.97 7.22
CA PHE A 7 -9.93 2.12 7.84
C PHE A 7 -9.29 0.83 8.35
N MET A 8 -9.53 0.49 9.61
CA MET A 8 -9.06 -0.76 10.20
C MET A 8 -10.04 -1.33 11.22
N VAL A 9 -9.85 -2.60 11.57
CA VAL A 9 -10.60 -3.25 12.65
C VAL A 9 -9.98 -2.84 13.98
N GLU A 10 -10.81 -2.48 14.95
CA GLU A 10 -10.39 -2.21 16.33
C GLU A 10 -9.83 -3.51 16.95
N GLU A 11 -8.60 -3.46 17.47
CA GLU A 11 -8.04 -4.61 18.19
C GLU A 11 -8.70 -4.72 19.57
N LYS A 12 -9.05 -5.95 19.98
CA LYS A 12 -9.59 -6.21 21.32
C LYS A 12 -8.52 -5.91 22.37
N THR A 13 -8.73 -4.86 23.16
CA THR A 13 -7.98 -4.68 24.41
C THR A 13 -8.66 -5.50 25.50
N GLU A 14 -7.90 -6.37 26.19
CA GLU A 14 -8.40 -7.22 27.30
C GLU A 14 -9.03 -6.40 28.45
N SER A 15 -8.76 -5.09 28.49
CA SER A 15 -9.24 -4.13 29.49
C SER A 15 -10.46 -3.30 29.04
N ALA A 16 -11.02 -3.53 27.85
CA ALA A 16 -12.17 -2.77 27.38
C ALA A 16 -13.44 -3.20 28.14
N PRO A 17 -14.15 -2.29 28.85
CA PRO A 17 -15.36 -2.65 29.56
C PRO A 17 -16.42 -3.20 28.59
N ALA A 18 -17.02 -4.32 28.97
CA ALA A 18 -18.08 -5.00 28.23
C ALA A 18 -19.21 -4.02 27.90
N GLY A 19 -19.26 -3.53 26.66
CA GLY A 19 -20.25 -2.55 26.22
C GLY A 19 -19.72 -1.42 25.34
N ARG A 20 -18.40 -1.26 25.17
CA ARG A 20 -17.85 -0.28 24.22
C ARG A 20 -18.14 -0.69 22.76
N GLY A 21 -19.09 0.03 22.17
CA GLY A 21 -19.09 0.44 20.76
C GLY A 21 -19.63 -0.56 19.73
N LYS A 22 -20.96 -0.60 19.50
CA LYS A 22 -21.51 -1.13 18.22
C LYS A 22 -21.24 -0.19 17.03
N GLN A 23 -20.66 0.98 17.28
CA GLN A 23 -20.45 2.06 16.32
C GLN A 23 -18.96 2.29 16.04
N PRO A 24 -18.57 2.61 14.80
CA PRO A 24 -17.21 2.97 14.48
C PRO A 24 -16.73 4.20 15.23
N ARG A 25 -15.43 4.28 15.48
CA ARG A 25 -14.77 5.43 16.10
C ARG A 25 -13.87 6.11 15.08
N GLU A 26 -13.69 7.41 15.25
CA GLU A 26 -12.82 8.22 14.40
C GLU A 26 -11.77 8.92 15.27
N ILE A 27 -10.52 8.84 14.84
CA ILE A 27 -9.40 9.48 15.53
C ILE A 27 -8.64 10.31 14.49
N GLY A 28 -8.65 11.63 14.66
CA GLY A 28 -7.87 12.55 13.85
C GLY A 28 -6.52 12.82 14.48
N PHE A 29 -5.43 12.77 13.69
CA PHE A 29 -4.11 13.20 14.13
C PHE A 29 -3.24 13.66 12.96
N SER A 30 -2.20 14.43 13.25
CA SER A 30 -1.18 14.80 12.27
C SER A 30 -0.05 13.78 12.28
N TRP A 31 0.39 13.34 11.10
CA TRP A 31 1.52 12.42 10.95
C TRP A 31 2.32 12.77 9.71
N ARG A 32 3.63 13.02 9.87
CA ARG A 32 4.55 13.37 8.77
C ARG A 32 3.98 14.44 7.82
N GLN A 33 3.45 15.53 8.42
CA GLN A 33 2.79 16.66 7.72
C GLN A 33 1.47 16.32 6.98
N ARG A 34 0.86 15.18 7.28
CA ARG A 34 -0.44 14.76 6.75
C ARG A 34 -1.51 14.79 7.81
N ALA A 35 -2.73 15.11 7.42
CA ALA A 35 -3.90 14.95 8.27
C ALA A 35 -4.43 13.52 8.12
N VAL A 36 -4.34 12.72 9.18
CA VAL A 36 -4.81 11.34 9.18
C VAL A 36 -6.13 11.25 9.93
N THR A 37 -7.14 10.64 9.29
CA THR A 37 -8.38 10.21 9.95
C THR A 37 -8.37 8.68 10.01
N LEU A 38 -8.26 8.15 11.23
CA LEU A 38 -8.32 6.71 11.49
C LEU A 38 -9.75 6.30 11.82
N HIS A 39 -10.34 5.46 10.98
CA HIS A 39 -11.67 4.89 11.19
C HIS A 39 -11.56 3.48 11.75
N LEU A 40 -11.87 3.33 13.04
CA LEU A 40 -11.84 2.06 13.75
C LEU A 40 -13.20 1.39 13.67
N LEU A 41 -13.26 0.27 12.95
CA LEU A 41 -14.45 -0.57 12.83
C LEU A 41 -14.53 -1.53 14.02
N PRO A 42 -15.68 -1.63 14.72
CA PRO A 42 -15.76 -2.44 15.92
C PRO A 42 -15.53 -3.93 15.64
N ALA A 43 -14.69 -4.58 16.45
CA ALA A 43 -14.47 -6.04 16.38
C ALA A 43 -15.78 -6.84 16.41
N ALA A 44 -16.79 -6.35 17.17
CA ALA A 44 -18.11 -6.94 17.27
C ALA A 44 -18.84 -7.10 15.92
N TRP A 45 -18.53 -6.26 14.92
CA TRP A 45 -19.08 -6.41 13.56
C TRP A 45 -18.63 -7.73 12.93
N PHE A 46 -17.39 -8.14 13.20
CA PHE A 46 -16.74 -9.32 12.65
C PHE A 46 -17.02 -10.57 13.50
N GLU A 47 -17.17 -10.41 14.82
CA GLU A 47 -17.52 -11.51 15.73
C GLU A 47 -18.93 -12.07 15.46
N SER A 48 -19.89 -11.24 15.06
CA SER A 48 -21.21 -11.76 14.69
C SER A 48 -21.19 -12.69 13.45
N ALA A 49 -20.13 -12.58 12.64
CA ALA A 49 -19.86 -13.46 11.51
C ALA A 49 -19.02 -14.69 11.92
N ALA A 50 -18.09 -14.54 12.88
CA ALA A 50 -17.19 -15.59 13.37
C ALA A 50 -17.79 -16.47 14.50
N ALA A 51 -18.63 -15.96 15.40
CA ALA A 51 -19.32 -16.74 16.44
C ALA A 51 -20.35 -17.74 15.87
N ARG A 52 -20.59 -17.70 14.55
CA ARG A 52 -21.32 -18.76 13.81
C ARG A 52 -20.40 -19.90 13.37
N GLU A 53 -19.10 -19.84 13.65
CA GLU A 53 -18.08 -20.84 13.32
C GLU A 53 -17.90 -21.91 14.41
N GLU A 54 -18.06 -21.55 15.69
CA GLU A 54 -17.76 -22.46 16.82
C GLU A 54 -18.97 -23.24 17.36
N GLY A 55 -20.19 -22.99 16.86
CA GLY A 55 -21.41 -23.65 17.33
C GLY A 55 -21.68 -25.05 16.77
N GLY A 56 -20.74 -25.65 16.04
CA GLY A 56 -20.92 -26.94 15.37
C GLY A 56 -20.06 -28.04 15.98
N LYS A 57 -20.66 -28.88 16.83
CA LYS A 57 -20.10 -30.18 17.22
C LYS A 57 -19.71 -30.98 15.97
N ASP A 58 -18.49 -31.53 15.98
CA ASP A 58 -17.96 -32.61 15.15
C ASP A 58 -18.85 -33.04 13.96
N GLY A 59 -18.76 -32.30 12.87
CA GLY A 59 -19.45 -32.63 11.62
C GLY A 59 -19.25 -31.56 10.54
N ALA A 60 -19.20 -31.98 9.28
CA ALA A 60 -19.10 -31.05 8.16
C ALA A 60 -20.34 -30.11 8.15
N PRO A 61 -20.15 -28.78 8.02
CA PRO A 61 -21.24 -27.82 8.16
C PRO A 61 -22.32 -28.04 7.09
N SER A 62 -23.59 -28.01 7.52
CA SER A 62 -24.73 -28.25 6.63
C SER A 62 -24.83 -27.19 5.53
N ILE A 63 -25.52 -27.49 4.43
CA ILE A 63 -25.79 -26.53 3.35
C ILE A 63 -26.49 -25.26 3.89
N ARG A 64 -27.37 -25.41 4.88
CA ARG A 64 -28.09 -24.30 5.51
C ARG A 64 -27.15 -23.39 6.30
N ASP A 65 -26.19 -23.97 7.02
CA ASP A 65 -25.19 -23.22 7.79
C ASP A 65 -24.24 -22.46 6.86
N ARG A 66 -23.80 -23.09 5.76
CA ARG A 66 -23.00 -22.44 4.71
C ARG A 66 -23.72 -21.23 4.12
N ARG A 67 -25.01 -21.37 3.76
CA ARG A 67 -25.83 -20.26 3.23
C ARG A 67 -26.00 -19.14 4.25
N LYS A 68 -26.28 -19.46 5.52
CA LYS A 68 -26.42 -18.48 6.60
C LYS A 68 -25.11 -17.74 6.88
N LYS A 69 -23.97 -18.43 6.77
CA LYS A 69 -22.62 -17.86 6.88
C LYS A 69 -22.34 -16.89 5.73
N GLN A 70 -22.59 -17.31 4.49
CA GLN A 70 -22.39 -16.47 3.30
C GLN A 70 -23.28 -15.22 3.32
N ALA A 71 -24.54 -15.35 3.72
CA ALA A 71 -25.45 -14.21 3.89
C ALA A 71 -24.95 -13.23 4.97
N GLY A 72 -24.45 -13.74 6.10
CA GLY A 72 -23.83 -12.92 7.14
C GLY A 72 -22.62 -12.14 6.65
N LYS A 73 -21.70 -12.81 5.95
CA LYS A 73 -20.51 -12.17 5.34
C LYS A 73 -20.91 -11.08 4.33
N LYS A 74 -21.90 -11.35 3.47
CA LYS A 74 -22.41 -10.38 2.50
C LYS A 74 -23.07 -9.17 3.16
N ALA A 75 -23.85 -9.38 4.23
CA ALA A 75 -24.46 -8.30 4.99
C ALA A 75 -23.40 -7.42 5.67
N LEU A 76 -22.35 -8.04 6.24
CA LEU A 76 -21.24 -7.32 6.83
C LEU A 76 -20.46 -6.52 5.78
N ALA A 77 -20.11 -7.14 4.64
CA ALA A 77 -19.47 -6.47 3.51
C ALA A 77 -20.28 -5.23 3.05
N GLY A 78 -21.60 -5.39 2.87
CA GLY A 78 -22.47 -4.27 2.51
C GLY A 78 -22.63 -3.22 3.60
N LYS A 79 -22.42 -3.56 4.88
CA LYS A 79 -22.36 -2.58 5.98
C LYS A 79 -21.05 -1.79 5.94
N ILE A 80 -19.93 -2.46 5.74
CA ILE A 80 -18.60 -1.83 5.65
C ILE A 80 -18.54 -0.91 4.43
N ALA A 81 -18.95 -1.39 3.25
CA ALA A 81 -18.97 -0.59 2.03
C ALA A 81 -19.76 0.70 2.21
N ARG A 82 -21.01 0.61 2.71
CA ARG A 82 -21.82 1.79 3.01
C ARG A 82 -21.16 2.75 3.99
N TYR A 83 -20.46 2.22 5.00
CA TYR A 83 -19.76 3.07 5.95
C TYR A 83 -18.59 3.81 5.28
N VAL A 84 -17.74 3.10 4.53
CA VAL A 84 -16.63 3.70 3.77
C VAL A 84 -17.17 4.75 2.80
N ASP A 85 -18.18 4.41 2.00
CA ASP A 85 -18.81 5.32 1.02
C ASP A 85 -19.44 6.55 1.69
N SER A 86 -20.06 6.38 2.87
CA SER A 86 -20.69 7.48 3.61
C SER A 86 -19.71 8.53 4.11
N ARG A 87 -18.43 8.16 4.24
CA ARG A 87 -17.39 9.12 4.63
C ARG A 87 -16.94 10.01 3.48
N ARG A 88 -17.42 9.75 2.25
CA ARG A 88 -17.38 10.61 1.06
C ARG A 88 -16.18 11.56 1.03
N LYS A 89 -15.00 10.94 1.07
CA LYS A 89 -13.74 11.58 0.73
C LYS A 89 -13.34 11.15 -0.66
N ASP A 90 -12.43 11.91 -1.24
CA ASP A 90 -11.79 11.58 -2.51
C ASP A 90 -11.33 10.11 -2.47
N PRO A 91 -11.73 9.25 -3.43
CA PRO A 91 -11.26 7.87 -3.53
C PRO A 91 -9.75 7.74 -3.36
N ASP A 92 -8.99 8.75 -3.81
CA ASP A 92 -7.53 8.77 -3.79
C ASP A 92 -6.93 8.96 -2.39
N THR A 93 -7.77 9.16 -1.37
CA THR A 93 -7.34 9.31 0.03
C THR A 93 -7.73 8.13 0.92
N VAL A 94 -8.47 7.16 0.39
CA VAL A 94 -9.05 6.06 1.18
C VAL A 94 -8.13 4.86 1.17
N TRP A 95 -7.58 4.55 2.34
CA TRP A 95 -6.75 3.37 2.59
C TRP A 95 -7.47 2.40 3.52
N ILE A 96 -7.32 1.10 3.29
CA ILE A 96 -7.86 0.07 4.19
C ILE A 96 -6.77 -0.88 4.65
N SER A 97 -6.88 -1.35 5.89
CA SER A 97 -6.06 -2.47 6.37
C SER A 97 -6.37 -3.75 5.61
N SER A 98 -5.36 -4.63 5.52
CA SER A 98 -5.49 -5.97 4.92
C SER A 98 -6.67 -6.80 5.45
N ALA A 99 -7.06 -6.62 6.73
CA ALA A 99 -8.20 -7.32 7.33
C ALA A 99 -9.56 -7.01 6.67
N LEU A 100 -9.68 -5.84 6.01
CA LEU A 100 -10.92 -5.39 5.38
C LEU A 100 -11.02 -5.77 3.90
N GLU A 101 -9.93 -6.18 3.27
CA GLU A 101 -9.84 -6.46 1.83
C GLU A 101 -10.89 -7.48 1.36
N SER A 102 -11.08 -8.57 2.12
CA SER A 102 -12.06 -9.62 1.76
C SER A 102 -13.53 -9.18 1.84
N TYR A 103 -13.81 -8.02 2.44
CA TYR A 103 -15.14 -7.43 2.56
C TYR A 103 -15.41 -6.33 1.52
N LEU A 104 -14.36 -5.86 0.83
CA LEU A 104 -14.42 -4.78 -0.15
C LEU A 104 -13.76 -5.22 -1.48
N PRO A 105 -14.37 -6.16 -2.24
CA PRO A 105 -13.75 -6.68 -3.46
C PRO A 105 -13.59 -5.65 -4.59
N ALA A 106 -14.38 -4.57 -4.55
CA ALA A 106 -14.29 -3.46 -5.49
C ALA A 106 -13.24 -2.41 -5.08
N TYR A 107 -12.67 -2.51 -3.87
CA TYR A 107 -11.63 -1.59 -3.43
C TYR A 107 -10.40 -1.67 -4.34
N ARG A 108 -9.86 -0.50 -4.67
CA ARG A 108 -8.58 -0.35 -5.32
C ARG A 108 -7.76 0.58 -4.43
N PRO A 109 -6.54 0.17 -4.02
CA PRO A 109 -5.67 1.07 -3.29
C PRO A 109 -5.44 2.35 -4.11
N PRO A 110 -5.48 3.52 -3.48
CA PRO A 110 -5.17 4.76 -4.17
C PRO A 110 -3.67 4.81 -4.47
N PHE A 111 -3.32 5.55 -5.53
CA PHE A 111 -1.93 5.81 -5.84
C PHE A 111 -1.37 6.86 -4.88
N PRO A 112 -0.21 6.64 -4.24
CA PRO A 112 0.33 7.59 -3.26
C PRO A 112 0.78 8.88 -3.94
N SER A 113 0.67 10.01 -3.22
CA SER A 113 1.36 11.22 -3.62
C SER A 113 2.88 11.01 -3.65
N PRO A 114 3.65 11.84 -4.41
CA PRO A 114 5.11 11.76 -4.43
C PRO A 114 5.70 11.84 -3.02
N SER A 115 5.18 12.76 -2.21
CA SER A 115 5.65 12.96 -0.83
C SER A 115 5.39 11.74 0.07
N LEU A 116 4.29 11.01 -0.14
CA LEU A 116 3.99 9.79 0.63
C LEU A 116 4.90 8.65 0.19
N ALA A 117 5.10 8.49 -1.12
CA ALA A 117 6.06 7.53 -1.65
C ALA A 117 7.49 7.80 -1.17
N ALA A 118 7.91 9.07 -1.13
CA ALA A 118 9.21 9.47 -0.58
C ALA A 118 9.33 9.13 0.92
N CYS A 119 8.26 9.34 1.70
CA CYS A 119 8.23 8.92 3.09
C CYS A 119 8.35 7.39 3.24
N VAL A 120 7.71 6.62 2.36
CA VAL A 120 7.82 5.16 2.36
C VAL A 120 9.24 4.75 2.03
N TRP A 121 9.85 5.34 0.99
CA TRP A 121 11.23 5.12 0.55
C TRP A 121 12.25 5.34 1.68
N LYS A 122 12.22 6.52 2.30
CA LYS A 122 13.19 6.95 3.33
C LYS A 122 13.18 6.09 4.59
N GLU A 123 12.09 5.38 4.86
CA GLU A 123 11.95 4.51 6.04
C GLU A 123 12.36 3.06 5.75
N GLN A 124 12.81 2.75 4.53
CA GLN A 124 13.34 1.43 4.19
C GLN A 124 14.84 1.32 4.50
N PRO A 125 15.39 0.10 4.64
CA PRO A 125 16.83 -0.08 4.61
C PRO A 125 17.41 0.54 3.35
N PHE A 126 18.40 1.42 3.52
CA PHE A 126 18.99 2.19 2.44
C PHE A 126 19.52 1.29 1.30
N ARG A 127 19.25 1.71 0.07
CA ARG A 127 19.67 1.08 -1.18
C ARG A 127 20.29 2.15 -2.07
N GLU A 128 21.54 1.95 -2.44
CA GLU A 128 22.32 2.88 -3.27
C GLU A 128 21.79 3.01 -4.70
N ILE A 129 21.07 1.99 -5.20
CA ILE A 129 20.54 1.95 -6.55
C ILE A 129 19.02 1.95 -6.48
N LEU A 130 18.39 2.92 -7.16
CA LEU A 130 16.95 3.01 -7.33
C LEU A 130 16.56 2.70 -8.77
N ILE A 131 15.61 1.79 -8.95
CA ILE A 131 14.97 1.51 -10.23
C ILE A 131 13.52 1.96 -10.13
N LEU A 132 13.14 3.01 -10.88
CA LEU A 132 11.75 3.40 -11.07
C LEU A 132 11.16 2.60 -12.23
N TRP A 133 10.17 1.75 -11.93
CA TRP A 133 9.51 0.91 -12.91
C TRP A 133 8.06 1.35 -13.10
N ALA A 134 7.78 1.97 -14.25
CA ALA A 134 6.47 2.54 -14.56
C ALA A 134 5.96 2.13 -15.95
N GLU A 135 4.67 2.37 -16.19
CA GLU A 135 4.07 2.22 -17.52
C GLU A 135 4.42 3.41 -18.42
N GLU A 136 4.35 3.25 -19.73
CA GLU A 136 4.70 4.35 -20.67
C GLU A 136 3.85 5.60 -20.46
N SER A 137 2.57 5.43 -20.11
CA SER A 137 1.65 6.53 -19.84
C SER A 137 2.05 7.34 -18.61
N PHE A 138 2.68 6.73 -17.61
CA PHE A 138 3.10 7.40 -16.38
C PHE A 138 4.08 8.54 -16.66
N TRP A 139 5.01 8.34 -17.60
CA TRP A 139 5.97 9.37 -18.00
C TRP A 139 5.31 10.52 -18.78
N SER A 140 4.13 10.30 -19.36
CA SER A 140 3.42 11.32 -20.15
C SER A 140 2.44 12.18 -19.34
N GLU A 141 2.24 11.88 -18.06
CA GLU A 141 1.28 12.61 -17.22
C GLU A 141 1.80 13.99 -16.81
N LYS A 142 0.93 15.00 -16.93
CA LYS A 142 1.20 16.42 -16.66
C LYS A 142 1.73 16.75 -15.27
N GLU A 143 1.62 15.83 -14.32
CA GLU A 143 1.90 16.10 -12.90
C GLU A 143 3.37 15.92 -12.52
N ARG A 144 4.23 15.47 -13.46
CA ARG A 144 5.69 15.27 -13.23
C ARG A 144 5.96 14.58 -11.89
N TRP A 145 5.15 13.56 -11.57
CA TRP A 145 5.13 12.90 -10.25
C TRP A 145 6.53 12.41 -9.83
N HIS A 146 7.28 11.87 -10.79
CA HIS A 146 8.62 11.34 -10.56
C HIS A 146 9.61 12.43 -10.16
N GLU A 147 9.46 13.66 -10.67
CA GLU A 147 10.34 14.78 -10.33
C GLU A 147 10.16 15.16 -8.86
N ALA A 148 8.90 15.41 -8.45
CA ALA A 148 8.57 15.72 -7.06
C ALA A 148 8.97 14.59 -6.10
N PHE A 149 8.92 13.34 -6.51
CA PHE A 149 9.41 12.22 -5.71
C PHE A 149 10.94 12.21 -5.64
N LEU A 150 11.62 12.44 -6.78
CA LEU A 150 13.07 12.40 -6.88
C LEU A 150 13.72 13.55 -6.11
N GLU A 151 13.18 14.77 -6.16
CA GLU A 151 13.61 15.92 -5.33
C GLU A 151 13.81 15.54 -3.86
N ASP A 152 12.96 14.66 -3.35
CA ASP A 152 13.01 14.22 -1.97
C ASP A 152 14.00 13.07 -1.72
N CYS A 153 14.32 12.26 -2.74
CA CYS A 153 14.90 10.92 -2.56
C CYS A 153 16.31 10.72 -3.13
N PHE A 154 16.81 11.66 -3.93
CA PHE A 154 17.98 11.45 -4.78
C PHE A 154 19.35 11.68 -4.13
N ALA A 155 19.43 12.47 -3.05
CA ALA A 155 20.70 12.99 -2.52
C ALA A 155 21.76 11.92 -2.18
N ASP A 156 21.33 10.70 -1.82
CA ASP A 156 22.22 9.61 -1.39
C ASP A 156 22.34 8.49 -2.44
N LEU A 157 21.73 8.60 -3.62
CA LEU A 157 21.74 7.54 -4.62
C LEU A 157 23.07 7.50 -5.41
N ASN A 158 23.58 6.29 -5.67
CA ASN A 158 24.70 6.01 -6.56
C ASN A 158 24.25 5.52 -7.95
N GLY A 159 22.97 5.20 -8.12
CA GLY A 159 22.41 4.79 -9.40
C GLY A 159 20.91 5.05 -9.47
N LEU A 160 20.46 5.67 -10.56
CA LEU A 160 19.04 5.86 -10.86
C LEU A 160 18.73 5.28 -12.24
N PHE A 161 17.81 4.32 -12.28
CA PHE A 161 17.32 3.74 -13.52
C PHE A 161 15.84 4.01 -13.70
N LEU A 162 15.47 4.45 -14.89
CA LEU A 162 14.10 4.74 -15.28
C LEU A 162 13.72 3.70 -16.33
N VAL A 163 12.85 2.77 -15.94
CA VAL A 163 12.42 1.67 -16.80
C VAL A 163 11.13 2.05 -17.49
N GLY A 164 11.20 2.25 -18.80
CA GLY A 164 10.11 2.71 -19.65
C GLY A 164 10.62 3.44 -20.89
N LYS A 165 9.72 4.16 -21.56
CA LYS A 165 10.07 4.98 -22.72
C LYS A 165 10.37 6.41 -22.27
N ARG A 166 11.57 6.90 -22.56
CA ARG A 166 11.97 8.31 -22.34
C ARG A 166 11.04 9.23 -23.12
N GLN A 167 10.58 10.30 -22.49
CA GLN A 167 9.76 11.33 -23.13
C GLN A 167 10.64 12.47 -23.68
N GLU A 168 10.15 13.15 -24.70
CA GLU A 168 10.76 14.38 -25.23
C GLU A 168 10.40 15.56 -24.31
N GLY A 169 11.36 16.44 -24.01
CA GLY A 169 11.12 17.67 -23.24
C GLY A 169 11.40 17.62 -21.73
N GLU A 170 11.94 16.51 -21.21
CA GLU A 170 12.39 16.40 -19.80
C GLU A 170 13.89 16.69 -19.61
N GLU A 171 14.60 17.11 -20.67
CA GLU A 171 16.05 17.28 -20.69
C GLU A 171 16.56 18.22 -19.59
N GLU A 172 15.89 19.36 -19.40
CA GLU A 172 16.24 20.38 -18.41
C GLU A 172 16.20 19.81 -16.97
N PHE A 173 15.17 19.03 -16.62
CA PHE A 173 15.08 18.41 -15.29
C PHE A 173 16.22 17.41 -15.04
N TRP A 174 16.54 16.57 -16.03
CA TRP A 174 17.63 15.59 -15.88
C TRP A 174 19.02 16.25 -15.83
N GLU A 175 19.20 17.38 -16.51
CA GLU A 175 20.40 18.20 -16.43
C GLU A 175 20.53 18.87 -15.05
N GLU A 176 19.47 19.52 -14.55
CA GLU A 176 19.43 20.10 -13.21
C GLU A 176 19.72 19.05 -12.13
N LEU A 177 19.05 17.89 -12.19
CA LEU A 177 19.28 16.79 -11.25
C LEU A 177 20.74 16.34 -11.24
N TYR A 178 21.36 16.25 -12.42
CA TYR A 178 22.77 15.89 -12.56
C TYR A 178 23.71 16.97 -12.02
N GLU A 179 23.42 18.25 -12.26
CA GLU A 179 24.22 19.36 -11.73
C GLU A 179 24.17 19.43 -10.19
N GLU A 180 23.01 19.14 -9.59
CA GLU A 180 22.83 19.17 -8.13
C GLU A 180 23.42 17.96 -7.42
N SER A 181 23.31 16.75 -8.00
CA SER A 181 23.71 15.50 -7.33
C SER A 181 24.95 14.83 -7.90
N GLY A 182 25.35 15.15 -9.13
CA GLY A 182 26.31 14.37 -9.90
C GLY A 182 25.78 13.01 -10.36
N LEU A 183 24.49 12.70 -10.14
CA LEU A 183 23.89 11.42 -10.50
C LEU A 183 23.26 11.48 -11.89
N SER A 184 23.71 10.61 -12.79
CA SER A 184 23.10 10.47 -14.11
C SER A 184 21.95 9.47 -14.08
N ALA A 185 20.77 9.89 -14.55
CA ALA A 185 19.63 9.01 -14.73
C ALA A 185 19.78 8.16 -16.00
N CYS A 186 19.63 6.84 -15.86
CA CYS A 186 19.75 5.88 -16.96
C CYS A 186 18.37 5.39 -17.42
N PHE A 187 17.99 5.71 -18.65
CA PHE A 187 16.75 5.21 -19.25
C PHE A 187 16.95 3.85 -19.93
N THR A 188 16.07 2.90 -19.64
CA THR A 188 16.12 1.54 -20.18
C THR A 188 14.72 0.99 -20.47
N GLN A 189 14.60 0.09 -21.44
CA GLN A 189 13.32 -0.57 -21.77
C GLN A 189 12.98 -1.74 -20.83
N THR A 190 13.99 -2.35 -20.21
CA THR A 190 13.85 -3.51 -19.31
C THR A 190 14.58 -3.27 -18.00
N LEU A 191 14.30 -4.09 -16.98
CA LEU A 191 15.01 -3.94 -15.71
C LEU A 191 16.52 -4.22 -15.92
N PRO A 192 17.40 -3.32 -15.43
CA PRO A 192 18.83 -3.51 -15.55
C PRO A 192 19.34 -4.61 -14.60
N HIS A 193 20.44 -5.24 -14.97
CA HIS A 193 21.16 -6.15 -14.08
C HIS A 193 21.95 -5.36 -13.04
N THR A 194 21.65 -5.59 -11.76
CA THR A 194 22.23 -4.86 -10.61
C THR A 194 22.54 -5.81 -9.46
N ASP A 195 23.35 -5.36 -8.50
CA ASP A 195 23.51 -6.05 -7.21
C ASP A 195 22.27 -5.78 -6.34
N GLY A 196 21.40 -6.79 -6.20
CA GLY A 196 20.15 -6.63 -5.48
C GLY A 196 20.30 -6.20 -4.02
N ARG A 197 21.43 -6.48 -3.35
CA ARG A 197 21.65 -5.98 -1.97
C ARG A 197 21.74 -4.45 -1.90
N LYS A 198 22.10 -3.82 -3.01
CA LYS A 198 22.18 -2.37 -3.16
C LYS A 198 20.98 -1.78 -3.89
N THR A 199 20.10 -2.62 -4.44
CA THR A 199 19.02 -2.19 -5.32
C THR A 199 17.67 -2.20 -4.63
N ALA A 200 16.92 -1.13 -4.86
CA ALA A 200 15.49 -1.12 -4.71
C ALA A 200 14.79 -0.91 -6.05
N VAL A 201 13.65 -1.57 -6.21
CA VAL A 201 12.73 -1.41 -7.32
C VAL A 201 11.46 -0.76 -6.79
N LEU A 202 11.16 0.45 -7.26
CA LEU A 202 9.92 1.16 -7.00
C LEU A 202 8.94 0.88 -8.14
N ASP A 203 7.88 0.16 -7.83
CA ASP A 203 6.87 -0.28 -8.79
C ASP A 203 5.68 0.68 -8.80
N LEU A 204 5.52 1.35 -9.95
CA LEU A 204 4.48 2.32 -10.26
C LEU A 204 3.42 1.73 -11.23
N CYS A 205 3.57 0.47 -11.66
CA CYS A 205 2.76 -0.11 -12.73
C CYS A 205 1.43 -0.67 -12.23
N VAL A 206 0.30 -0.02 -12.50
CA VAL A 206 -1.02 -0.49 -12.06
C VAL A 206 -1.43 -1.77 -12.81
N GLN A 207 -1.88 -2.81 -12.10
CA GLN A 207 -2.38 -4.08 -12.68
C GLN A 207 -1.38 -4.86 -13.56
N ARG A 208 -0.09 -4.50 -13.52
CA ARG A 208 0.97 -5.24 -14.21
C ARG A 208 1.56 -6.31 -13.30
N ARG A 209 1.86 -7.48 -13.87
CA ARG A 209 2.59 -8.53 -13.14
C ARG A 209 4.04 -8.12 -12.90
N PRO A 210 4.60 -8.34 -11.69
CA PRO A 210 5.99 -8.02 -11.40
C PRO A 210 6.93 -8.81 -12.33
N PRO A 211 8.10 -8.26 -12.71
CA PRO A 211 9.01 -8.88 -13.66
C PRO A 211 9.88 -9.91 -12.92
N LEU A 212 9.24 -10.98 -12.44
CA LEU A 212 9.80 -11.95 -11.49
C LEU A 212 11.15 -12.53 -11.89
N ARG A 213 11.48 -12.60 -13.18
CA ARG A 213 12.75 -13.15 -13.69
C ARG A 213 13.88 -12.12 -13.74
N GLU A 214 13.54 -10.84 -13.89
CA GLU A 214 14.52 -9.76 -14.09
C GLU A 214 14.95 -9.13 -12.77
N LEU A 215 14.13 -9.26 -11.71
CA LEU A 215 14.46 -8.73 -10.39
C LEU A 215 15.72 -9.41 -9.81
N ALA A 216 16.70 -8.61 -9.42
CA ALA A 216 17.91 -9.10 -8.77
C ALA A 216 17.58 -9.75 -7.40
N PRO A 217 18.21 -10.89 -7.04
CA PRO A 217 18.06 -11.48 -5.71
C PRO A 217 18.47 -10.52 -4.59
N ALA A 218 17.83 -10.62 -3.42
CA ALA A 218 18.03 -9.72 -2.27
C ALA A 218 17.65 -8.25 -2.49
N SER A 219 17.06 -7.90 -3.64
CA SER A 219 16.48 -6.57 -3.87
C SER A 219 15.35 -6.25 -2.92
N LEU A 220 15.13 -4.95 -2.73
CA LEU A 220 13.96 -4.42 -2.08
C LEU A 220 12.92 -4.05 -3.15
N TYR A 221 11.76 -4.68 -3.11
CA TYR A 221 10.64 -4.39 -3.99
C TYR A 221 9.61 -3.54 -3.25
N LEU A 222 9.43 -2.30 -3.71
CA LEU A 222 8.48 -1.33 -3.16
C LEU A 222 7.29 -1.17 -4.09
N ASP A 223 6.17 -1.76 -3.69
CA ASP A 223 4.91 -1.71 -4.43
C ASP A 223 4.09 -0.49 -4.01
N LEU A 224 4.10 0.54 -4.85
CA LEU A 224 3.31 1.75 -4.61
C LEU A 224 1.83 1.56 -4.93
N THR A 225 1.48 0.54 -5.74
CA THR A 225 0.10 0.20 -6.08
C THR A 225 -0.60 -0.63 -5.00
N SER A 226 0.18 -1.21 -4.08
CA SER A 226 -0.30 -2.09 -3.00
C SER A 226 -1.20 -3.23 -3.50
N ASP A 227 -0.85 -3.83 -4.64
CA ASP A 227 -1.64 -4.86 -5.29
C ASP A 227 -1.42 -6.23 -4.63
N SER A 228 -2.51 -6.80 -4.12
CA SER A 228 -2.51 -8.10 -3.46
C SER A 228 -2.01 -9.25 -4.35
N GLU A 229 -2.22 -9.20 -5.67
CA GLU A 229 -1.70 -10.24 -6.58
C GLU A 229 -0.19 -10.15 -6.69
N LYS A 230 0.39 -8.94 -6.75
CA LYS A 230 1.85 -8.74 -6.76
C LYS A 230 2.48 -9.25 -5.49
N GLN A 231 1.90 -8.90 -4.34
CA GLN A 231 2.34 -9.40 -3.04
C GLN A 231 2.36 -10.93 -3.00
N ARG A 232 1.27 -11.57 -3.48
CA ARG A 232 1.14 -13.02 -3.51
C ARG A 232 2.20 -13.65 -4.41
N LEU A 233 2.34 -13.16 -5.65
CA LEU A 233 3.30 -13.67 -6.63
C LEU A 233 4.75 -13.54 -6.14
N LEU A 234 5.13 -12.40 -5.57
CA LEU A 234 6.49 -12.20 -5.06
C LEU A 234 6.80 -13.10 -3.87
N ARG A 235 5.86 -13.26 -2.93
CA ARG A 235 6.03 -14.16 -1.79
C ARG A 235 6.15 -15.63 -2.18
N GLU A 236 5.35 -16.07 -3.15
CA GLU A 236 5.35 -17.46 -3.62
C GLU A 236 6.58 -17.78 -4.49
N MET A 237 6.96 -16.88 -5.40
CA MET A 237 7.92 -17.17 -6.45
C MET A 237 9.31 -16.58 -6.20
N ARG A 238 9.42 -15.53 -5.38
CA ARG A 238 10.66 -14.79 -5.09
C ARG A 238 10.84 -14.54 -3.59
N PRO A 239 10.93 -15.59 -2.75
CA PRO A 239 11.16 -15.45 -1.32
C PRO A 239 12.53 -14.84 -0.98
N ASP A 240 13.43 -14.76 -1.97
CA ASP A 240 14.75 -14.15 -1.91
C ASP A 240 14.73 -12.61 -2.04
N ILE A 241 13.56 -12.00 -2.28
CA ILE A 241 13.36 -10.55 -2.39
C ILE A 241 12.57 -10.04 -1.18
N SER A 242 12.94 -8.86 -0.69
CA SER A 242 12.16 -8.17 0.34
C SER A 242 11.01 -7.42 -0.32
N TYR A 243 9.76 -7.68 0.08
CA TYR A 243 8.59 -6.96 -0.42
C TYR A 243 8.02 -6.02 0.64
N GLN A 244 7.76 -4.78 0.25
CA GLN A 244 7.02 -3.81 1.05
C GLN A 244 6.04 -3.07 0.14
N SER A 245 4.85 -2.75 0.67
CA SER A 245 3.88 -1.87 -0.01
C SER A 245 3.58 -0.63 0.83
N VAL A 246 3.06 0.41 0.19
CA VAL A 246 2.55 1.60 0.89
C VAL A 246 1.51 1.20 1.92
N ARG A 247 0.58 0.31 1.56
CA ARG A 247 -0.40 -0.22 2.50
C ARG A 247 0.27 -0.90 3.70
N ASN A 248 1.27 -1.76 3.51
CA ASN A 248 1.96 -2.40 4.64
C ASN A 248 2.68 -1.38 5.55
N TYR A 249 3.20 -0.31 4.96
CA TYR A 249 3.83 0.76 5.72
C TYR A 249 2.80 1.52 6.57
N LEU A 250 1.66 1.91 5.97
CA LEU A 250 0.56 2.57 6.68
C LEU A 250 -0.06 1.67 7.76
N ASP A 251 -0.28 0.38 7.46
CA ASP A 251 -0.75 -0.62 8.44
C ASP A 251 0.16 -0.60 9.68
N THR A 252 1.48 -0.59 9.48
CA THR A 252 2.45 -0.61 10.58
C THR A 252 2.44 0.71 11.34
N ALA A 253 2.51 1.84 10.64
CA ALA A 253 2.55 3.17 11.24
C ALA A 253 1.30 3.46 12.09
N PHE A 254 0.12 3.14 11.56
CA PHE A 254 -1.13 3.48 12.23
C PHE A 254 -1.55 2.47 13.30
N LYS A 255 -1.18 1.18 13.17
CA LYS A 255 -1.32 0.23 14.28
C LYS A 255 -0.44 0.62 15.47
N ALA A 256 0.82 0.97 15.22
CA ALA A 256 1.72 1.44 16.27
C ALA A 256 1.16 2.69 16.97
N ARG A 257 0.60 3.62 16.20
CA ARG A 257 -0.03 4.83 16.73
C ARG A 257 -1.30 4.53 17.53
N TYR A 258 -2.16 3.65 17.03
CA TYR A 258 -3.38 3.20 17.73
C TYR A 258 -3.04 2.56 19.08
N ASN A 259 -2.03 1.68 19.13
CA ASN A 259 -1.60 1.01 20.35
C ASN A 259 -0.95 1.94 21.39
N ALA A 260 -0.57 3.15 20.98
CA ALA A 260 0.02 4.16 21.85
C ALA A 260 -1.02 5.19 22.40
N ILE A 261 -2.29 5.06 22.03
CA ILE A 261 -3.41 5.93 22.47
C ILE A 261 -4.25 5.19 23.52
#